data_AF-A0A1I5NKV0-F1
#
_entry.id   AF-A0A1I5NKV0-F1
#
_cell.length_a   1.000
_cell.length_b   1.000
_cell.length_c   1.000
_cell.angle_alpha   90.00
_cell.angle_beta   90.00
_cell.angle_gamma   90.00
#
_symmetry.space_group_name_H-M   'P 1'
#
loop_
_entity.id
_entity.type
_entity.pdbx_description
1 polymer ?
#
loop_
_entity_poly.entity_id
_entity_poly.type
_entity_poly.pdbx_seq_one_letter_code
_entity_poly.pdbx_strand_id
1 'polypeptide(L)'
;MFDRRVWVKEARSDFLMKTGTLLEQGYALEQALQLLSWEQPYHIKEKILRMTEELRTGTGFHEVLHDHGFPADVAAYIFFSEQGGFLSEGLKGAGDLYQKRIKARGSVQKLLRYPLVLMWVLFMIAVVMVNYLFPSFRQLFQSLDMDFPVLTRIMLQLFQYAPFAAVMLIPLLLAGFIYYMRRFRHFTPHRQYASLYRLPWIGSYLKLFLTYYFSLQFSSMLKGGVSIYEVCLVFEKQHHFPFFQLEGADLKQKLKEGKTLYDAVEESGWYRSDMKYVIQHGQVSGRLAEDLTFYSGRMLEVLEERVNKTVMVLQPVLFLIIGLVILGMFLSVFLPMFQLMNSMQ
;
A
#
# COMPACT_ATOMS: atom_id res chain seq x y z
N MET A 1 -1.63 11.98 22.56
CA MET A 1 -0.36 11.50 23.14
C MET A 1 0.26 10.51 22.16
N PHE A 2 1.09 11.01 21.23
CA PHE A 2 1.72 10.17 20.20
C PHE A 2 2.79 9.31 20.88
N ASP A 3 2.71 8.00 20.66
CA ASP A 3 3.58 7.00 21.26
C ASP A 3 5.05 7.26 20.89
N ARG A 4 5.84 7.75 21.86
CA ARG A 4 7.29 8.02 21.74
C ARG A 4 8.14 6.74 21.65
N ARG A 5 7.53 5.56 21.45
CA ARG A 5 8.21 4.25 21.38
C ARG A 5 8.42 3.74 19.96
N VAL A 6 7.86 4.40 18.95
CA VAL A 6 8.01 4.03 17.54
C VAL A 6 8.99 5.00 16.90
N TRP A 7 9.91 4.46 16.08
CA TRP A 7 10.75 5.31 15.23
C TRP A 7 9.84 6.29 14.47
N VAL A 8 10.16 7.58 14.52
CA VAL A 8 9.53 8.53 13.60
C VAL A 8 9.84 8.02 12.18
N LYS A 9 8.84 8.02 11.29
CA LYS A 9 9.00 7.39 9.96
C LYS A 9 10.19 8.00 9.21
N GLU A 10 10.38 9.31 9.31
CA GLU A 10 11.50 10.05 8.73
C GLU A 10 12.84 9.57 9.32
N ALA A 11 12.91 9.34 10.64
CA ALA A 11 14.12 8.83 11.29
C ALA A 11 14.58 7.46 10.78
N ARG A 12 13.65 6.59 10.29
CA ARG A 12 14.02 5.30 9.69
C ARG A 12 14.72 5.46 8.34
N SER A 13 14.24 6.40 7.52
CA SER A 13 14.87 6.74 6.25
C SER A 13 16.28 7.27 6.50
N ASP A 14 16.39 8.24 7.41
CA ASP A 14 17.67 8.88 7.74
C ASP A 14 18.67 7.88 8.32
N PHE A 15 18.21 6.94 9.16
CA PHE A 15 19.08 5.89 9.67
C PHE A 15 19.63 4.97 8.58
N LEU A 16 18.81 4.53 7.63
CA LEU A 16 19.29 3.72 6.50
C LEU A 16 20.33 4.50 5.68
N MET A 17 20.03 5.76 5.33
CA MET A 17 20.95 6.60 4.57
C MET A 17 22.25 6.86 5.32
N LYS A 18 22.19 7.26 6.60
CA LYS A 18 23.38 7.50 7.43
C LYS A 18 24.21 6.23 7.61
N THR A 19 23.57 5.07 7.80
CA THR A 19 24.28 3.78 7.89
C THR A 19 25.02 3.51 6.58
N GLY A 20 24.35 3.64 5.43
CA GLY A 20 24.99 3.49 4.12
C GLY A 20 26.17 4.46 3.91
N THR A 21 26.03 5.73 4.30
CA THR A 21 27.13 6.71 4.22
C THR A 21 28.34 6.32 5.09
N LEU A 22 28.11 5.79 6.30
CA LEU A 22 29.21 5.32 7.15
C LEU A 22 29.89 4.09 6.55
N LEU A 23 29.14 3.16 5.95
CA LEU A 23 29.73 2.02 5.25
C LEU A 23 30.59 2.45 4.05
N GLU A 24 30.12 3.43 3.28
CA GLU A 24 30.91 4.02 2.17
C GLU A 24 32.22 4.64 2.66
N GLN A 25 32.22 5.22 3.86
CA GLN A 25 33.40 5.78 4.51
C GLN A 25 34.34 4.70 5.10
N GLY A 26 34.01 3.42 4.96
CA GLY A 26 34.85 2.30 5.38
C GLY A 26 34.58 1.79 6.81
N TYR A 27 33.55 2.29 7.50
CA TYR A 27 33.16 1.74 8.79
C TYR A 27 32.51 0.37 8.63
N ALA A 28 32.86 -0.58 9.49
CA ALA A 28 32.14 -1.85 9.58
C ALA A 28 30.69 -1.60 10.05
N LEU A 29 29.73 -2.43 9.61
CA LEU A 29 28.31 -2.26 9.93
C LEU A 29 28.04 -2.12 11.43
N GLU A 30 28.67 -2.95 12.25
CA GLU A 30 28.56 -2.87 13.70
C GLU A 30 29.03 -1.50 14.25
N GLN A 31 30.17 -1.00 13.76
CA GLN A 31 30.73 0.30 14.18
C GLN A 31 29.81 1.45 13.76
N ALA A 32 29.26 1.39 12.54
CA ALA A 32 28.31 2.38 12.04
C ALA A 32 27.05 2.44 12.92
N LEU A 33 26.50 1.27 13.29
CA LEU A 33 25.33 1.20 14.17
C LEU A 33 25.65 1.73 15.58
N GLN A 34 26.80 1.39 16.15
CA GLN A 34 27.22 1.91 17.46
C GLN A 34 27.35 3.43 17.44
N LEU A 35 27.97 4.00 16.42
CA LEU A 35 28.12 5.45 16.25
C LEU A 35 26.76 6.15 16.15
N LEU A 36 25.86 5.61 15.31
CA LEU A 36 24.51 6.15 15.16
C LEU A 36 23.68 6.04 16.44
N SER A 37 23.95 5.06 17.29
CA SER A 37 23.25 4.92 18.57
C SER A 37 23.53 6.06 19.55
N TRP A 38 24.69 6.73 19.44
CA TRP A 38 25.10 7.79 20.36
C TRP A 38 24.33 9.11 20.15
N GLU A 39 23.94 9.40 18.92
CA GLU A 39 23.17 10.61 18.57
C GLU A 39 21.67 10.50 18.94
N GLN A 40 21.21 9.30 19.32
CA GLN A 40 19.78 8.99 19.39
C GLN A 40 19.21 9.04 20.82
N PRO A 41 17.91 9.36 20.97
CA PRO A 41 17.22 9.23 22.24
C PRO A 41 17.31 7.80 22.80
N TYR A 42 17.23 7.65 24.13
CA TYR A 42 17.38 6.37 24.84
C TYR A 42 16.60 5.20 24.22
N HIS A 43 15.35 5.40 23.82
CA HIS A 43 14.48 4.36 23.25
C HIS A 43 14.89 3.91 21.84
N ILE A 44 15.50 4.79 21.03
CA ILE A 44 16.03 4.44 19.71
C ILE A 44 17.41 3.79 19.88
N LYS A 45 18.24 4.35 20.77
CA LYS A 45 19.54 3.77 21.13
C LYS A 45 19.40 2.31 21.56
N GLU A 46 18.45 1.99 22.43
CA GLU A 46 18.21 0.62 22.89
C GLU A 46 17.84 -0.32 21.72
N LYS A 47 17.03 0.15 20.76
CA LYS A 47 16.69 -0.64 19.57
C LYS A 47 17.91 -0.89 18.69
N ILE A 48 18.71 0.15 18.43
CA ILE A 48 19.93 0.02 17.62
C ILE A 48 20.90 -0.96 18.29
N LEU A 49 21.08 -0.89 19.62
CA LEU A 49 21.94 -1.82 20.36
C LEU A 49 21.44 -3.27 20.29
N ARG A 50 20.12 -3.49 20.36
CA ARG A 50 19.52 -4.82 20.15
C ARG A 50 19.77 -5.34 18.74
N MET A 51 19.59 -4.48 17.72
CA MET A 51 19.91 -4.82 16.33
C MET A 51 21.39 -5.19 16.16
N THR A 52 22.31 -4.46 16.82
CA THR A 52 23.73 -4.78 16.82
C THR A 52 24.02 -6.16 17.45
N GLU A 53 23.33 -6.51 18.53
CA GLU A 53 23.49 -7.81 19.18
C GLU A 53 22.95 -8.97 18.31
N GLU A 54 21.80 -8.78 17.66
CA GLU A 54 21.24 -9.75 16.71
C GLU A 54 22.14 -9.95 15.47
N LEU A 55 22.85 -8.91 15.04
CA LEU A 55 23.86 -9.03 13.98
C LEU A 55 25.06 -9.87 14.42
N ARG A 56 25.48 -9.77 15.70
CA ARG A 56 26.59 -10.57 16.24
C ARG A 56 26.26 -12.06 16.30
N THR A 57 24.99 -12.44 16.38
CA THR A 57 24.59 -13.86 16.30
C THR A 57 24.63 -14.41 14.87
N GLY A 58 25.02 -13.61 13.88
CA GLY A 58 25.14 -14.02 12.47
C GLY A 58 23.85 -13.86 11.67
N THR A 59 22.83 -13.21 12.24
CA THR A 59 21.58 -12.90 11.55
C THR A 59 21.84 -11.87 10.45
N GLY A 60 21.28 -12.08 9.25
CA GLY A 60 21.43 -11.12 8.15
C GLY A 60 20.78 -9.77 8.48
N PHE A 61 21.37 -8.67 8.01
CA PHE A 61 20.88 -7.33 8.41
C PHE A 61 19.44 -7.05 7.94
N HIS A 62 19.04 -7.65 6.82
CA HIS A 62 17.68 -7.57 6.32
C HIS A 62 16.64 -8.17 7.29
N GLU A 63 16.94 -9.29 7.96
CA GLU A 63 16.04 -9.94 8.92
C GLU A 63 15.93 -9.08 10.19
N VAL A 64 17.08 -8.60 10.69
CA VAL A 64 17.14 -7.68 11.83
C VAL A 64 16.29 -6.43 11.57
N LEU A 65 16.41 -5.81 10.40
CA LEU A 65 15.57 -4.67 10.04
C LEU A 65 14.08 -5.03 10.01
N HIS A 66 13.72 -6.16 9.41
CA HIS A 66 12.35 -6.62 9.34
C HIS A 66 11.73 -6.80 10.73
N ASP A 67 12.44 -7.44 11.65
CA ASP A 67 11.97 -7.72 13.01
C ASP A 67 11.85 -6.46 13.86
N HIS A 68 12.66 -5.43 13.58
CA HIS A 68 12.55 -4.10 14.19
C HIS A 68 11.53 -3.18 13.48
N GLY A 69 10.68 -3.76 12.63
CA GLY A 69 9.49 -3.14 12.07
C GLY A 69 9.73 -2.31 10.82
N PHE A 70 10.85 -2.54 10.12
CA PHE A 70 11.02 -2.04 8.76
C PHE A 70 10.13 -2.84 7.79
N PRO A 71 9.56 -2.21 6.75
CA PRO A 71 8.72 -2.91 5.80
C PRO A 71 9.45 -3.98 4.98
N ALA A 72 8.74 -5.02 4.56
CA ALA A 72 9.28 -6.15 3.81
C ALA A 72 9.97 -5.77 2.48
N ASP A 73 9.48 -4.76 1.76
CA ASP A 73 10.11 -4.20 0.54
C ASP A 73 11.48 -3.58 0.81
N VAL A 74 11.65 -2.95 1.98
CA VAL A 74 12.90 -2.33 2.40
C VAL A 74 13.88 -3.42 2.86
N ALA A 75 13.41 -4.36 3.69
CA ALA A 75 14.20 -5.52 4.10
C ALA A 75 14.68 -6.33 2.88
N ALA A 76 13.79 -6.59 1.92
CA ALA A 76 14.17 -7.28 0.69
C ALA A 76 15.20 -6.51 -0.15
N TYR A 77 15.08 -5.19 -0.26
CA TYR A 77 16.08 -4.38 -0.97
C TYR A 77 17.46 -4.50 -0.31
N ILE A 78 17.51 -4.51 1.03
CA ILE A 78 18.75 -4.76 1.77
C ILE A 78 19.26 -6.18 1.55
N PHE A 79 18.40 -7.20 1.57
CA PHE A 79 18.77 -8.57 1.26
C PHE A 79 19.45 -8.67 -0.12
N PHE A 80 18.85 -8.09 -1.16
CA PHE A 80 19.43 -8.11 -2.51
C PHE A 80 20.78 -7.38 -2.56
N SER A 81 20.94 -6.30 -1.80
CA SER A 81 22.18 -5.53 -1.74
C SER A 81 23.28 -6.24 -0.95
N GLU A 82 22.91 -6.92 0.13
CA GLU A 82 23.78 -7.75 0.97
C GLU A 82 24.31 -8.94 0.16
N GLN A 83 23.43 -9.65 -0.56
CA GLN A 83 23.81 -10.77 -1.43
C GLN A 83 24.65 -10.33 -2.64
N GLY A 84 24.41 -9.12 -3.14
CA GLY A 84 25.16 -8.56 -4.26
C GLY A 84 26.49 -7.89 -3.87
N GLY A 85 26.79 -7.74 -2.57
CA GLY A 85 28.05 -7.16 -2.10
C GLY A 85 28.15 -5.63 -2.14
N PHE A 86 27.03 -4.92 -2.33
CA PHE A 86 26.96 -3.45 -2.40
C PHE A 86 26.06 -2.87 -1.31
N LEU A 87 26.23 -3.34 -0.07
CA LEU A 87 25.37 -2.98 1.06
C LEU A 87 25.33 -1.47 1.34
N SER A 88 26.42 -0.75 1.11
CA SER A 88 26.53 0.70 1.28
C SER A 88 25.52 1.45 0.40
N GLU A 89 25.58 1.24 -0.90
CA GLU A 89 24.68 1.79 -1.91
C GLU A 89 23.25 1.28 -1.68
N GLY A 90 23.13 0.01 -1.33
CA GLY A 90 21.87 -0.65 -0.97
C GLY A 90 21.13 0.06 0.17
N LEU A 91 21.84 0.44 1.23
CA LEU A 91 21.25 1.15 2.37
C LEU A 91 20.78 2.55 2.01
N LYS A 92 21.54 3.28 1.20
CA LYS A 92 21.12 4.59 0.69
C LYS A 92 19.89 4.47 -0.20
N GLY A 93 19.88 3.51 -1.13
CA GLY A 93 18.74 3.22 -2.01
C GLY A 93 17.49 2.78 -1.22
N ALA A 94 17.67 1.97 -0.18
CA ALA A 94 16.59 1.58 0.74
C ALA A 94 16.04 2.78 1.53
N GLY A 95 16.90 3.71 1.93
CA GLY A 95 16.51 4.99 2.52
C GLY A 95 15.64 5.81 1.57
N ASP A 96 16.08 6.00 0.33
CA ASP A 96 15.30 6.71 -0.70
C ASP A 96 13.95 6.05 -0.99
N LEU A 97 13.94 4.71 -1.09
CA LEU A 97 12.72 3.91 -1.24
C LEU A 97 11.77 4.15 -0.05
N TYR A 98 12.30 4.15 1.17
CA TYR A 98 11.52 4.44 2.37
C TYR A 98 10.97 5.87 2.35
N GLN A 99 11.76 6.86 1.94
CA GLN A 99 11.32 8.25 1.86
C GLN A 99 10.18 8.43 0.84
N LYS A 100 10.30 7.81 -0.34
CA LYS A 100 9.24 7.78 -1.36
C LYS A 100 7.96 7.16 -0.82
N ARG A 101 8.07 6.07 -0.05
CA ARG A 101 6.93 5.45 0.65
C ARG A 101 6.25 6.41 1.64
N ILE A 102 7.03 7.15 2.44
CA ILE A 102 6.47 8.13 3.38
C ILE A 102 5.69 9.20 2.61
N LYS A 103 6.29 9.77 1.55
CA LYS A 103 5.67 10.80 0.71
C LYS A 103 4.36 10.30 0.11
N ALA A 104 4.37 9.13 -0.53
CA ALA A 104 3.17 8.52 -1.10
C ALA A 104 2.07 8.31 -0.05
N ARG A 105 2.41 7.73 1.11
CA ARG A 105 1.43 7.53 2.20
C ARG A 105 0.90 8.85 2.74
N GLY A 106 1.75 9.87 2.87
CA GLY A 106 1.38 11.20 3.32
C GLY A 106 0.40 11.87 2.35
N SER A 107 0.65 11.79 1.05
CA SER A 107 -0.25 12.31 0.01
C SER A 107 -1.62 11.65 0.06
N VAL A 108 -1.67 10.31 0.13
CA VAL A 108 -2.93 9.56 0.24
C VAL A 108 -3.67 9.93 1.53
N GLN A 109 -2.98 10.04 2.67
CA GLN A 109 -3.59 10.43 3.95
C GLN A 109 -4.14 11.86 3.94
N LYS A 110 -3.45 12.80 3.29
CA LYS A 110 -3.92 14.18 3.15
C LYS A 110 -5.21 14.24 2.32
N LEU A 111 -5.26 13.50 1.22
CA LEU A 111 -6.43 13.46 0.34
C LEU A 111 -7.66 12.80 1.00
N LEU A 112 -7.46 11.74 1.79
CA LEU A 112 -8.55 11.05 2.50
C LEU A 112 -9.07 11.80 3.74
N ARG A 113 -8.30 12.76 4.28
CA ARG A 113 -8.67 13.47 5.51
C ARG A 113 -9.99 14.23 5.36
N TYR A 114 -10.17 14.96 4.27
CA TYR A 114 -11.35 15.79 4.08
C TYR A 114 -12.65 14.97 3.94
N PRO A 115 -12.71 13.92 3.08
CA PRO A 115 -13.89 13.05 3.02
C PRO A 115 -14.24 12.40 4.36
N LEU A 116 -13.24 11.98 5.16
CA LEU A 116 -13.50 11.37 6.47
C LEU A 116 -14.14 12.35 7.46
N VAL A 117 -13.69 13.60 7.49
CA VAL A 117 -14.32 14.64 8.34
C VAL A 117 -15.76 14.89 7.90
N LEU A 118 -15.99 14.99 6.57
CA LEU A 118 -17.32 15.24 6.03
C LEU A 118 -18.28 14.07 6.30
N MET A 119 -17.80 12.83 6.15
CA MET A 119 -18.55 11.62 6.52
C MET A 119 -18.88 11.59 8.02
N TRP A 120 -17.97 12.04 8.88
CA TRP A 120 -18.21 12.11 10.32
C TRP A 120 -19.28 13.15 10.67
N VAL A 121 -19.25 14.33 10.05
CA VAL A 121 -20.31 15.35 10.20
C VAL A 121 -21.65 14.82 9.69
N LEU A 122 -21.67 14.18 8.52
CA LEU A 122 -22.89 13.58 7.96
C LEU A 122 -23.47 12.51 8.90
N PHE A 123 -22.61 11.68 9.49
CA PHE A 123 -23.02 10.69 10.47
C PHE A 123 -23.65 11.33 11.71
N MET A 124 -23.06 12.39 12.24
CA MET A 124 -23.64 13.14 13.37
C MET A 124 -25.02 13.72 13.05
N ILE A 125 -25.16 14.35 11.87
CA ILE A 125 -26.46 14.87 11.42
C ILE A 125 -27.48 13.74 11.29
N ALA A 126 -27.10 12.60 10.70
CA ALA A 126 -27.96 11.43 10.55
C ALA A 126 -28.46 10.89 11.91
N VAL A 127 -27.57 10.81 12.90
CA VAL A 127 -27.91 10.37 14.26
C VAL A 127 -28.94 11.30 14.90
N VAL A 128 -28.75 12.62 14.79
CA VAL A 128 -29.71 13.61 15.32
C VAL A 128 -31.06 13.49 14.60
N MET A 129 -31.02 13.33 13.28
CA MET A 129 -32.20 13.13 12.43
C MET A 129 -33.05 11.95 12.88
N VAL A 130 -32.43 10.77 13.02
CA VAL A 130 -33.15 9.53 13.34
C VAL A 130 -33.62 9.49 14.78
N ASN A 131 -32.83 9.99 15.73
CA ASN A 131 -33.13 9.85 17.16
C ASN A 131 -34.01 10.96 17.74
N TYR A 132 -34.01 12.16 17.16
CA TYR A 132 -34.74 13.31 17.72
C TYR A 132 -35.78 13.88 16.77
N LEU A 133 -35.39 14.20 15.53
CA LEU A 133 -36.31 14.80 14.55
C LEU A 133 -37.40 13.80 14.15
N PHE A 134 -37.02 12.57 13.82
CA PHE A 134 -37.94 11.58 13.29
C PHE A 134 -39.06 11.16 14.27
N PRO A 135 -38.79 10.85 15.56
CA PRO A 135 -39.85 10.53 16.52
C PRO A 135 -40.86 11.68 16.65
N SER A 136 -40.37 12.92 16.64
CA SER A 136 -41.20 14.12 16.74
C SER A 136 -42.15 14.25 15.55
N PHE A 137 -41.66 14.08 14.33
CA PHE A 137 -42.51 14.09 13.13
C PHE A 137 -43.49 12.92 13.10
N ARG A 138 -43.08 11.73 13.56
CA ARG A 138 -43.96 10.55 13.60
C ARG A 138 -45.15 10.78 14.53
N GLN A 139 -44.92 11.35 15.71
CA GLN A 139 -45.99 11.69 16.64
C GLN A 139 -46.96 12.71 16.05
N LEU A 140 -46.45 13.76 15.39
CA LEU A 140 -47.28 14.78 14.75
C LEU A 140 -48.13 14.21 13.61
N PHE A 141 -47.55 13.45 12.69
CA PHE A 141 -48.29 12.85 11.57
C PHE A 141 -49.32 11.82 12.03
N GLN A 142 -49.00 11.01 13.05
CA GLN A 142 -49.96 10.09 13.67
C GLN A 142 -51.14 10.82 14.33
N SER A 143 -50.89 11.98 14.96
CA SER A 143 -51.96 12.76 15.59
C SER A 143 -52.93 13.40 14.59
N LEU A 144 -52.49 13.59 13.34
CA LEU A 144 -53.27 14.17 12.25
C LEU A 144 -53.81 13.13 11.28
N ASP A 145 -53.61 11.84 11.58
CA ASP A 145 -53.95 10.69 10.74
C ASP A 145 -53.42 10.82 9.29
N MET A 146 -52.23 11.42 9.17
CA MET A 146 -51.56 11.66 7.89
C MET A 146 -50.37 10.74 7.69
N ASP A 147 -50.17 10.35 6.44
CA ASP A 147 -49.01 9.58 6.00
C ASP A 147 -47.82 10.47 5.66
N PHE A 148 -46.61 9.96 5.90
CA PHE A 148 -45.39 10.62 5.44
C PHE A 148 -45.31 10.65 3.90
N PRO A 149 -44.77 11.74 3.30
CA PRO A 149 -44.38 11.76 1.91
C PRO A 149 -43.47 10.57 1.56
N VAL A 150 -43.61 10.03 0.35
CA VAL A 150 -42.84 8.88 -0.14
C VAL A 150 -41.32 9.11 -0.01
N LEU A 151 -40.85 10.31 -0.36
CA LEU A 151 -39.43 10.66 -0.28
C LEU A 151 -38.93 10.66 1.19
N THR A 152 -39.72 11.19 2.12
CA THR A 152 -39.42 11.15 3.55
C THR A 152 -39.35 9.71 4.04
N ARG A 153 -40.33 8.86 3.67
CA ARG A 153 -40.36 7.44 4.04
C ARG A 153 -39.13 6.67 3.54
N ILE A 154 -38.70 6.88 2.29
CA ILE A 154 -37.51 6.23 1.72
C ILE A 154 -36.24 6.66 2.47
N MET A 155 -36.04 7.97 2.68
CA MET A 155 -34.86 8.48 3.38
C MET A 155 -34.78 7.93 4.80
N LEU A 156 -35.90 7.90 5.51
CA LEU A 156 -35.99 7.38 6.87
C LEU A 156 -35.65 5.89 6.94
N GLN A 157 -36.16 5.07 6.02
CA GLN A 157 -35.79 3.66 5.96
C GLN A 157 -34.29 3.50 5.72
N LEU A 158 -33.73 4.26 4.78
CA LEU A 158 -32.31 4.21 4.44
C LEU A 158 -31.42 4.53 5.66
N PHE A 159 -31.78 5.55 6.46
CA PHE A 159 -31.05 5.89 7.69
C PHE A 159 -31.32 4.97 8.87
N GLN A 160 -32.53 4.43 9.01
CA GLN A 160 -32.86 3.46 10.07
C GLN A 160 -32.09 2.14 9.87
N TYR A 161 -31.90 1.72 8.61
CA TYR A 161 -31.14 0.53 8.27
C TYR A 161 -29.64 0.78 8.06
N ALA A 162 -29.19 2.04 7.93
CA ALA A 162 -27.77 2.35 7.78
C ALA A 162 -26.87 1.81 8.93
N PRO A 163 -27.26 1.90 10.22
CA PRO A 163 -26.53 1.24 11.30
C PRO A 163 -26.48 -0.27 11.15
N PHE A 164 -27.58 -0.90 10.72
CA PHE A 164 -27.63 -2.36 10.47
C PHE A 164 -26.76 -2.76 9.28
N ALA A 165 -26.70 -1.95 8.22
CA ALA A 165 -25.81 -2.16 7.08
C ALA A 165 -24.33 -2.01 7.49
N ALA A 166 -24.00 -1.03 8.34
CA ALA A 166 -22.67 -0.88 8.92
C ALA A 166 -22.29 -2.06 9.83
N VAL A 167 -23.26 -2.57 10.61
CA VAL A 167 -23.10 -3.78 11.43
C VAL A 167 -22.98 -5.03 10.57
N MET A 168 -23.68 -5.15 9.42
CA MET A 168 -23.51 -6.24 8.44
C MET A 168 -22.18 -6.17 7.68
N LEU A 169 -21.58 -4.99 7.57
CA LEU A 169 -20.25 -4.82 7.00
C LEU A 169 -19.18 -5.55 7.84
N ILE A 170 -19.36 -5.64 9.16
CA ILE A 170 -18.44 -6.31 10.09
C ILE A 170 -18.35 -7.83 9.81
N PRO A 171 -19.44 -8.62 9.78
CA PRO A 171 -19.38 -10.02 9.41
C PRO A 171 -19.00 -10.25 7.95
N LEU A 172 -19.28 -9.32 7.02
CA LEU A 172 -18.78 -9.40 5.64
C LEU A 172 -17.25 -9.26 5.59
N LEU A 173 -16.69 -8.27 6.27
CA LEU A 173 -15.25 -8.08 6.41
C LEU A 173 -14.61 -9.25 7.16
N LEU A 174 -15.27 -9.77 8.20
CA LEU A 174 -14.82 -10.92 8.96
C LEU A 174 -14.85 -12.19 8.10
N ALA A 175 -15.90 -12.40 7.30
CA ALA A 175 -15.99 -13.51 6.34
C ALA A 175 -14.92 -13.40 5.25
N GLY A 176 -14.68 -12.20 4.73
CA GLY A 176 -13.57 -11.91 3.82
C GLY A 176 -12.21 -12.18 4.46
N PHE A 177 -12.02 -11.80 5.72
CA PHE A 177 -10.81 -12.07 6.50
C PHE A 177 -10.61 -13.56 6.79
N ILE A 178 -11.68 -14.27 7.15
CA ILE A 178 -11.66 -15.73 7.37
C ILE A 178 -11.40 -16.45 6.05
N TYR A 179 -12.02 -16.04 4.95
CA TYR A 179 -11.74 -16.57 3.62
C TYR A 179 -10.27 -16.32 3.23
N TYR A 180 -9.75 -15.12 3.49
CA TYR A 180 -8.36 -14.79 3.28
C TYR A 180 -7.43 -15.71 4.10
N MET A 181 -7.70 -15.87 5.40
CA MET A 181 -6.91 -16.69 6.31
C MET A 181 -6.99 -18.19 5.99
N ARG A 182 -8.17 -18.73 5.68
CA ARG A 182 -8.40 -20.18 5.51
C ARG A 182 -8.21 -20.68 4.09
N ARG A 183 -8.34 -19.82 3.07
CA ARG A 183 -8.31 -20.25 1.67
C ARG A 183 -7.25 -19.52 0.88
N PHE A 184 -7.29 -18.20 0.88
CA PHE A 184 -6.42 -17.40 0.03
C PHE A 184 -4.94 -17.54 0.43
N ARG A 185 -4.65 -17.48 1.74
CA ARG A 185 -3.28 -17.62 2.28
C ARG A 185 -2.62 -18.98 1.95
N HIS A 186 -3.42 -20.03 1.74
CA HIS A 186 -2.93 -21.38 1.41
C HIS A 186 -2.78 -21.62 -0.10
N PHE A 187 -3.21 -20.69 -0.97
CA PHE A 187 -2.90 -20.79 -2.39
C PHE A 187 -1.41 -20.57 -2.63
N THR A 188 -0.88 -21.20 -3.68
CA THR A 188 0.45 -20.87 -4.17
C THR A 188 0.49 -19.38 -4.51
N PRO A 189 1.62 -18.68 -4.30
CA PRO A 189 1.76 -17.26 -4.62
C PRO A 189 1.27 -16.93 -6.04
N HIS A 190 1.62 -17.73 -7.06
CA HIS A 190 1.07 -17.52 -8.41
C HIS A 190 -0.45 -17.62 -8.50
N ARG A 191 -1.13 -18.50 -7.74
CA ARG A 191 -2.61 -18.58 -7.71
C ARG A 191 -3.25 -17.41 -6.97
N GLN A 192 -2.62 -16.91 -5.90
CA GLN A 192 -3.06 -15.69 -5.22
C GLN A 192 -3.02 -14.52 -6.18
N TYR A 193 -1.84 -14.30 -6.79
CA TYR A 193 -1.63 -13.21 -7.73
C TYR A 193 -2.53 -13.37 -8.96
N ALA A 194 -2.64 -14.55 -9.57
CA ALA A 194 -3.57 -14.81 -10.69
C ALA A 194 -5.03 -14.44 -10.36
N SER A 195 -5.47 -14.69 -9.13
CA SER A 195 -6.82 -14.31 -8.67
C SER A 195 -6.97 -12.79 -8.55
N LEU A 196 -5.95 -12.12 -8.01
CA LEU A 196 -5.89 -10.65 -7.93
C LEU A 196 -5.80 -10.00 -9.32
N TYR A 197 -5.15 -10.65 -10.29
CA TYR A 197 -5.02 -10.19 -11.67
C TYR A 197 -6.35 -10.14 -12.42
N ARG A 198 -7.31 -10.99 -12.07
CA ARG A 198 -8.65 -11.01 -12.69
C ARG A 198 -9.54 -9.85 -12.25
N LEU A 199 -9.17 -9.12 -11.19
CA LEU A 199 -9.91 -7.94 -10.75
C LEU A 199 -9.51 -6.75 -11.64
N PRO A 200 -10.46 -6.13 -12.38
CA PRO A 200 -10.15 -5.16 -13.44
C PRO A 200 -9.36 -3.94 -12.95
N TRP A 201 -9.57 -3.52 -11.70
CA TRP A 201 -8.83 -2.43 -11.08
C TRP A 201 -7.47 -2.89 -10.55
N ILE A 202 -7.46 -3.95 -9.72
CA ILE A 202 -6.29 -4.42 -8.98
C ILE A 202 -5.23 -5.01 -9.90
N GLY A 203 -5.62 -5.76 -10.93
CA GLY A 203 -4.68 -6.40 -11.86
C GLY A 203 -3.76 -5.39 -12.56
N SER A 204 -4.27 -4.20 -12.89
CA SER A 204 -3.45 -3.16 -13.54
C SER A 204 -2.42 -2.54 -12.60
N TYR A 205 -2.76 -2.36 -11.31
CA TYR A 205 -1.81 -1.89 -10.29
C TYR A 205 -0.79 -2.96 -9.96
N LEU A 206 -1.23 -4.22 -9.88
CA LEU A 206 -0.36 -5.35 -9.58
C LEU A 206 0.68 -5.54 -10.68
N LYS A 207 0.27 -5.50 -11.96
CA LYS A 207 1.18 -5.53 -13.11
C LYS A 207 2.23 -4.43 -13.03
N LEU A 208 1.80 -3.21 -12.72
CA LEU A 208 2.67 -2.06 -12.62
C LEU A 208 3.67 -2.19 -11.46
N PHE A 209 3.18 -2.64 -10.29
CA PHE A 209 4.01 -2.87 -9.10
C PHE A 209 5.02 -3.98 -9.31
N LEU A 210 4.62 -5.12 -9.90
CA LEU A 210 5.54 -6.23 -10.18
C LEU A 210 6.62 -5.83 -11.17
N THR A 211 6.24 -5.11 -12.22
CA THR A 211 7.17 -4.56 -13.22
C THR A 211 8.16 -3.59 -12.56
N TYR A 212 7.66 -2.61 -11.79
CA TYR A 212 8.49 -1.68 -11.03
C TYR A 212 9.48 -2.39 -10.11
N TYR A 213 8.98 -3.30 -9.28
CA TYR A 213 9.78 -3.96 -8.26
C TYR A 213 10.86 -4.86 -8.89
N PHE A 214 10.50 -5.64 -9.91
CA PHE A 214 11.46 -6.45 -10.64
C PHE A 214 12.55 -5.57 -11.24
N SER A 215 12.19 -4.54 -12.02
CA SER A 215 13.17 -3.67 -12.67
C SER A 215 14.07 -2.97 -11.67
N LEU A 216 13.54 -2.53 -10.53
CA LEU A 216 14.31 -1.89 -9.47
C LEU A 216 15.37 -2.84 -8.88
N GLN A 217 14.96 -4.00 -8.38
CA GLN A 217 15.87 -4.95 -7.74
C GLN A 217 16.89 -5.51 -8.74
N PHE A 218 16.41 -5.91 -9.92
CA PHE A 218 17.26 -6.46 -10.97
C PHE A 218 18.31 -5.44 -11.41
N SER A 219 17.93 -4.18 -11.66
CA SER A 219 18.89 -3.13 -12.02
C SER A 219 19.90 -2.83 -10.93
N SER A 220 19.50 -2.83 -9.66
CA SER A 220 20.39 -2.58 -8.53
C SER A 220 21.49 -3.63 -8.45
N MET A 221 21.14 -4.91 -8.62
CA MET A 221 22.10 -5.99 -8.58
C MET A 221 23.02 -6.01 -9.80
N LEU A 222 22.49 -5.75 -10.99
CA LEU A 222 23.32 -5.63 -12.20
C LEU A 222 24.32 -4.47 -12.10
N LYS A 223 23.92 -3.34 -11.50
CA LYS A 223 24.85 -2.22 -11.21
C LYS A 223 25.96 -2.61 -10.24
N GLY A 224 25.66 -3.49 -9.29
CA GLY A 224 26.65 -4.10 -8.39
C GLY A 224 27.56 -5.12 -9.05
N GLY A 225 27.43 -5.37 -10.36
CA GLY A 225 28.24 -6.32 -11.12
C GLY A 225 27.77 -7.77 -11.04
N VAL A 226 26.60 -8.03 -10.43
CA VAL A 226 26.02 -9.37 -10.35
C VAL A 226 25.51 -9.80 -11.73
N SER A 227 25.79 -11.05 -12.13
CA SER A 227 25.32 -11.56 -13.42
C SER A 227 23.80 -11.82 -13.44
N ILE A 228 23.17 -11.79 -14.61
CA ILE A 228 21.73 -12.05 -14.80
C ILE A 228 21.29 -13.36 -14.11
N TYR A 229 22.08 -14.42 -14.25
CA TYR A 229 21.79 -15.72 -13.66
C TYR A 229 21.87 -15.71 -12.13
N GLU A 230 22.88 -15.03 -11.57
CA GLU A 230 23.03 -14.86 -10.12
C GLU A 230 21.89 -14.02 -9.53
N VAL A 231 21.42 -12.99 -10.24
CA VAL A 231 20.23 -12.24 -9.81
C VAL A 231 19.02 -13.16 -9.66
N CYS A 232 18.76 -14.03 -10.64
CA CYS A 232 17.66 -15.01 -10.55
C CYS A 232 17.82 -15.97 -9.37
N LEU A 233 19.04 -16.42 -9.06
CA LEU A 233 19.33 -17.22 -7.86
C LEU A 233 19.02 -16.47 -6.57
N VAL A 234 19.33 -15.18 -6.49
CA VAL A 234 19.02 -14.38 -5.31
C VAL A 234 17.51 -14.14 -5.17
N PHE A 235 16.80 -13.95 -6.28
CA PHE A 235 15.32 -13.89 -6.28
C PHE A 235 14.68 -15.19 -5.77
N GLU A 236 15.22 -16.36 -6.12
CA GLU A 236 14.76 -17.67 -5.61
C GLU A 236 15.02 -17.85 -4.10
N LYS A 237 16.09 -17.23 -3.57
CA LYS A 237 16.49 -17.36 -2.16
C LYS A 237 15.75 -16.42 -1.21
N GLN A 238 15.20 -15.30 -1.69
CA GLN A 238 14.53 -14.36 -0.78
C GLN A 238 13.20 -14.91 -0.24
N HIS A 239 12.86 -14.50 0.99
CA HIS A 239 11.64 -14.95 1.69
C HIS A 239 10.59 -13.85 1.89
N HIS A 240 10.88 -12.61 1.51
CA HIS A 240 9.99 -11.46 1.75
C HIS A 240 8.83 -11.38 0.75
N PHE A 241 9.01 -11.89 -0.46
CA PHE A 241 8.04 -11.84 -1.55
C PHE A 241 7.94 -13.22 -2.25
N PRO A 242 7.04 -14.10 -1.78
CA PRO A 242 6.88 -15.45 -2.34
C PRO A 242 6.61 -15.51 -3.85
N PHE A 243 5.99 -14.46 -4.43
CA PHE A 243 5.83 -14.35 -5.88
C PHE A 243 7.18 -14.30 -6.60
N PHE A 244 8.06 -13.41 -6.18
CA PHE A 244 9.39 -13.23 -6.76
C PHE A 244 10.31 -14.42 -6.50
N GLN A 245 10.01 -15.21 -5.47
CA GLN A 245 10.70 -16.46 -5.17
C GLN A 245 10.49 -17.49 -6.27
N LEU A 246 9.22 -17.72 -6.62
CA LEU A 246 8.84 -18.67 -7.67
C LEU A 246 9.25 -18.16 -9.06
N GLU A 247 9.09 -16.86 -9.29
CA GLU A 247 9.51 -16.22 -10.53
C GLU A 247 11.03 -16.31 -10.73
N GLY A 248 11.83 -16.11 -9.67
CA GLY A 248 13.27 -16.30 -9.72
C GLY A 248 13.67 -17.73 -10.09
N ALA A 249 12.98 -18.72 -9.52
CA ALA A 249 13.20 -20.13 -9.83
C ALA A 249 12.88 -20.46 -11.30
N ASP A 250 11.75 -19.95 -11.82
CA ASP A 250 11.34 -20.13 -13.21
C ASP A 250 12.32 -19.47 -14.20
N LEU A 251 12.67 -18.20 -13.96
CA LEU A 251 13.62 -17.46 -14.80
C LEU A 251 15.00 -18.13 -14.79
N LYS A 252 15.48 -18.58 -13.62
CA LYS A 252 16.74 -19.33 -13.51
C LYS A 252 16.72 -20.58 -14.38
N GLN A 253 15.64 -21.36 -14.32
CA GLN A 253 15.52 -22.58 -15.11
C GLN A 253 15.54 -22.27 -16.61
N LYS A 254 14.77 -21.28 -17.07
CA LYS A 254 14.73 -20.86 -18.48
C LYS A 254 16.08 -20.36 -18.99
N LEU A 255 16.81 -19.59 -18.18
CA LEU A 255 18.17 -19.14 -18.52
C LEU A 255 19.14 -20.33 -18.61
N LYS A 256 19.02 -21.32 -17.74
CA LYS A 256 19.82 -22.56 -17.79
C LYS A 256 19.54 -23.38 -19.05
N GLU A 257 18.32 -23.32 -19.58
CA GLU A 257 17.90 -23.92 -20.84
C GLU A 257 18.36 -23.11 -22.08
N GLY A 258 19.06 -21.99 -21.88
CA GLY A 258 19.61 -21.15 -22.95
C GLY A 258 18.65 -20.09 -23.49
N LYS A 259 17.47 -19.90 -22.87
CA LYS A 259 16.58 -18.80 -23.23
C LYS A 259 17.19 -17.47 -22.81
N THR A 260 16.86 -16.41 -23.55
CA THR A 260 17.24 -15.05 -23.15
C THR A 260 16.36 -14.56 -21.99
N LEU A 261 16.81 -13.52 -21.29
CA LEU A 261 16.02 -12.93 -20.20
C LEU A 261 14.72 -12.30 -20.73
N TYR A 262 14.76 -11.64 -21.88
CA TYR A 262 13.54 -11.02 -22.45
C TYR A 262 12.52 -12.07 -22.86
N ASP A 263 12.94 -13.21 -23.43
CA ASP A 263 12.03 -14.33 -23.77
C ASP A 263 11.40 -14.91 -22.50
N ALA A 264 12.23 -15.15 -21.47
CA ALA A 264 11.78 -15.74 -20.22
C ALA A 264 10.75 -14.86 -19.49
N VAL A 265 10.97 -13.53 -19.50
CA VAL A 265 10.07 -12.52 -18.94
C VAL A 265 8.79 -12.35 -19.77
N GLU A 266 8.88 -12.43 -21.10
CA GLU A 266 7.70 -12.39 -21.97
C GLU A 266 6.80 -13.61 -21.73
N GLU A 267 7.39 -14.80 -21.64
CA GLU A 267 6.66 -16.04 -21.37
C GLU A 267 5.96 -16.06 -20.00
N SER A 268 6.49 -15.34 -19.01
CA SER A 268 5.87 -15.34 -17.67
C SER A 268 4.55 -14.57 -17.62
N GLY A 269 4.36 -13.57 -18.50
CA GLY A 269 3.10 -12.84 -18.67
C GLY A 269 2.67 -11.93 -17.49
N TRP A 270 3.44 -11.92 -16.40
CA TRP A 270 3.16 -11.14 -15.20
C TRP A 270 3.46 -9.66 -15.36
N TYR A 271 4.38 -9.32 -16.24
CA TYR A 271 4.86 -7.95 -16.43
C TYR A 271 4.06 -7.18 -17.47
N ARG A 272 4.35 -5.89 -17.59
CA ARG A 272 3.87 -5.10 -18.73
C ARG A 272 4.52 -5.59 -20.03
N SER A 273 3.77 -5.49 -21.12
CA SER A 273 4.22 -5.88 -22.45
C SER A 273 5.38 -5.03 -22.99
N ASP A 274 5.59 -3.83 -22.45
CA ASP A 274 6.69 -2.94 -22.82
C ASP A 274 8.03 -3.34 -22.17
N MET A 275 8.02 -4.09 -21.06
CA MET A 275 9.23 -4.49 -20.33
C MET A 275 10.19 -5.34 -21.16
N LYS A 276 9.66 -6.22 -22.02
CA LYS A 276 10.49 -7.09 -22.87
C LYS A 276 11.41 -6.28 -23.79
N TYR A 277 10.93 -5.15 -24.33
CA TYR A 277 11.70 -4.31 -25.24
C TYR A 277 12.82 -3.57 -24.51
N VAL A 278 12.56 -3.15 -23.27
CA VAL A 278 13.57 -2.54 -22.40
C VAL A 278 14.67 -3.55 -22.09
N ILE A 279 14.31 -4.79 -21.73
CA ILE A 279 15.30 -5.84 -21.46
C ILE A 279 16.08 -6.18 -22.72
N GLN A 280 15.39 -6.37 -23.86
CA GLN A 280 16.02 -6.71 -25.12
C GLN A 280 17.04 -5.64 -25.55
N HIS A 281 16.67 -4.37 -25.53
CA HIS A 281 17.56 -3.26 -25.86
C HIS A 281 18.75 -3.18 -24.89
N GLY A 282 18.49 -3.31 -23.59
CA GLY A 282 19.52 -3.28 -22.56
C GLY A 282 20.52 -4.43 -22.68
N GLN A 283 20.04 -5.64 -22.99
CA GLN A 283 20.89 -6.82 -23.19
C GLN A 283 21.77 -6.68 -24.44
N VAL A 284 21.20 -6.24 -25.57
CA VAL A 284 21.94 -6.08 -26.83
C VAL A 284 22.97 -4.94 -26.74
N SER A 285 22.63 -3.85 -26.06
CA SER A 285 23.52 -2.70 -25.90
C SER A 285 24.50 -2.81 -24.74
N GLY A 286 24.42 -3.87 -23.93
CA GLY A 286 25.24 -4.05 -22.72
C GLY A 286 24.91 -3.06 -21.59
N ARG A 287 23.76 -2.37 -21.65
CA ARG A 287 23.33 -1.33 -20.70
C ARG A 287 22.03 -1.69 -19.97
N LEU A 288 21.84 -2.99 -19.69
CA LEU A 288 20.63 -3.51 -19.07
C LEU A 288 20.37 -2.90 -17.69
N ALA A 289 21.43 -2.63 -16.92
CA ALA A 289 21.33 -2.07 -15.60
C ALA A 289 20.78 -0.63 -15.63
N GLU A 290 21.28 0.20 -16.55
CA GLU A 290 20.82 1.57 -16.76
C GLU A 290 19.39 1.62 -17.26
N ASP A 291 19.07 0.82 -18.29
CA ASP A 291 17.74 0.77 -18.90
C ASP A 291 16.67 0.34 -17.89
N LEU A 292 16.95 -0.69 -17.09
CA LEU A 292 16.04 -1.14 -16.03
C LEU A 292 15.92 -0.13 -14.88
N THR A 293 17.00 0.58 -14.52
CA THR A 293 16.89 1.66 -13.53
C THR A 293 15.95 2.76 -14.04
N PHE A 294 16.17 3.25 -15.26
CA PHE A 294 15.34 4.28 -15.86
C PHE A 294 13.87 3.83 -15.94
N TYR A 295 13.65 2.60 -16.42
CA TYR A 295 12.31 2.04 -16.55
C TYR A 295 11.63 1.84 -15.18
N SER A 296 12.37 1.43 -14.14
CA SER A 296 11.82 1.34 -12.78
C SER A 296 11.36 2.71 -12.26
N GLY A 297 12.12 3.78 -12.51
CA GLY A 297 11.73 5.15 -12.17
C GLY A 297 10.43 5.56 -12.87
N ARG A 298 10.33 5.29 -14.17
CA ARG A 298 9.10 5.56 -14.95
C ARG A 298 7.90 4.75 -14.46
N MET A 299 8.08 3.48 -14.11
CA MET A 299 6.98 2.66 -13.57
C MET A 299 6.49 3.15 -12.21
N LEU A 300 7.40 3.65 -11.36
CA LEU A 300 7.05 4.28 -10.10
C LEU A 300 6.24 5.57 -10.32
N GLU A 301 6.66 6.43 -11.24
CA GLU A 301 5.93 7.66 -11.57
C GLU A 301 4.52 7.36 -12.09
N VAL A 302 4.38 6.36 -12.97
CA VAL A 302 3.06 5.92 -13.45
C VAL A 302 2.21 5.35 -12.32
N LEU A 303 2.81 4.66 -11.34
CA LEU A 303 2.12 4.10 -10.19
C LEU A 303 1.56 5.23 -9.31
N GLU A 304 2.42 6.20 -9.00
CA GLU A 304 2.06 7.38 -8.21
C GLU A 304 0.97 8.21 -8.90
N GLU A 305 1.09 8.46 -10.20
CA GLU A 305 0.07 9.18 -10.97
C GLU A 305 -1.28 8.45 -10.95
N ARG A 306 -1.28 7.12 -11.10
CA ARG A 306 -2.51 6.32 -11.10
C ARG A 306 -3.16 6.28 -9.73
N VAL A 307 -2.37 6.21 -8.65
CA VAL A 307 -2.88 6.32 -7.27
C VAL A 307 -3.51 7.70 -7.07
N ASN A 308 -2.81 8.77 -7.46
CA ASN A 308 -3.30 10.14 -7.31
C ASN A 308 -4.59 10.39 -8.10
N LYS A 309 -4.66 9.95 -9.37
CA LYS A 309 -5.88 10.06 -10.19
C LYS A 309 -7.08 9.35 -9.57
N THR A 310 -6.89 8.12 -9.08
CA THR A 310 -7.98 7.37 -8.45
C THR A 310 -8.49 8.08 -7.20
N VAL A 311 -7.59 8.63 -6.37
CA VAL A 311 -8.00 9.40 -5.19
C VAL A 311 -8.68 10.71 -5.58
N MET A 312 -8.21 11.39 -6.63
CA MET A 312 -8.83 12.62 -7.15
C MET A 312 -10.24 12.39 -7.69
N VAL A 313 -10.50 11.28 -8.40
CA VAL A 313 -11.85 10.95 -8.92
C VAL A 313 -12.80 10.53 -7.80
N LEU A 314 -12.29 9.85 -6.77
CA LEU A 314 -13.08 9.43 -5.61
C LEU A 314 -13.72 10.62 -4.89
N GLN A 315 -13.03 11.77 -4.84
CA GLN A 315 -13.47 12.94 -4.07
C GLN A 315 -14.76 13.60 -4.61
N PRO A 316 -14.89 13.96 -5.90
CA PRO A 316 -16.14 14.47 -6.47
C PRO A 316 -17.31 13.49 -6.33
N VAL A 317 -17.07 12.18 -6.51
CA VAL A 317 -18.11 11.16 -6.35
C VAL A 317 -18.62 11.14 -4.91
N LEU A 318 -17.72 11.20 -3.92
CA LEU A 318 -18.10 11.30 -2.52
C LEU A 318 -18.89 12.58 -2.22
N PHE A 319 -18.51 13.73 -2.78
CA PHE A 319 -19.27 14.97 -2.60
C PHE A 319 -20.65 14.93 -3.24
N LEU A 320 -20.77 14.31 -4.41
CA LEU A 320 -22.07 14.12 -5.04
C LEU A 320 -22.98 13.26 -4.17
N ILE A 321 -22.47 12.14 -3.64
CA ILE A 321 -23.20 11.25 -2.73
C ILE A 321 -23.60 12.01 -1.46
N ILE A 322 -22.66 12.69 -0.81
CA ILE A 322 -22.92 13.44 0.43
C ILE A 322 -23.94 14.56 0.19
N GLY A 323 -23.81 15.31 -0.91
CA GLY A 323 -24.75 16.36 -1.29
C GLY A 323 -26.15 15.81 -1.54
N LEU A 324 -26.28 14.67 -2.21
CA LEU A 324 -27.56 14.00 -2.43
C LEU A 324 -28.18 13.53 -1.11
N VAL A 325 -27.37 13.00 -0.19
CA VAL A 325 -27.83 12.60 1.16
C VAL A 325 -28.30 13.82 1.96
N ILE A 326 -27.55 14.92 1.97
CA ILE A 326 -27.93 16.16 2.68
C ILE A 326 -29.21 16.75 2.07
N LEU A 327 -29.32 16.80 0.75
CA LEU A 327 -30.52 17.27 0.05
C LEU A 327 -31.73 16.37 0.39
N GLY A 328 -31.54 15.06 0.38
CA GLY A 328 -32.55 14.09 0.79
C GLY A 328 -33.00 14.30 2.24
N MET A 329 -32.05 14.56 3.16
CA MET A 329 -32.37 14.92 4.55
C MET A 329 -33.19 16.21 4.61
N PHE A 330 -32.75 17.27 3.94
CA PHE A 330 -33.45 18.55 3.92
C PHE A 330 -34.88 18.40 3.41
N LEU A 331 -35.06 17.76 2.25
CA LEU A 331 -36.39 17.50 1.68
C LEU A 331 -37.24 16.62 2.59
N SER A 332 -36.64 15.64 3.28
CA SER A 332 -37.38 14.77 4.18
C SER A 332 -37.99 15.50 5.38
N VAL A 333 -37.41 16.63 5.81
CA VAL A 333 -37.99 17.54 6.84
C VAL A 333 -38.99 18.50 6.23
N PHE A 334 -38.65 19.12 5.09
CA PHE A 334 -39.43 20.20 4.50
C PHE A 334 -40.74 19.73 3.86
N LEU A 335 -40.75 18.59 3.16
CA LEU A 335 -42.00 18.10 2.53
C LEU A 335 -43.13 17.85 3.55
N PRO A 336 -42.88 17.17 4.68
CA PRO A 336 -43.89 17.03 5.74
C PRO A 336 -44.41 18.38 6.25
N MET A 337 -43.52 19.36 6.45
CA MET A 337 -43.91 20.71 6.90
C MET A 337 -44.84 21.40 5.90
N PHE A 338 -44.58 21.27 4.59
CA PHE A 338 -45.47 21.80 3.56
C PHE A 338 -46.84 21.11 3.54
N GLN A 339 -46.89 19.78 3.70
CA GLN A 339 -48.16 19.06 3.80
C GLN A 339 -48.97 19.50 5.02
N LEU A 340 -48.32 19.69 6.17
CA LEU A 340 -48.96 20.20 7.38
C LEU A 340 -49.56 21.59 7.16
N MET A 341 -48.80 22.51 6.57
CA MET A 341 -49.26 23.87 6.28
C MET A 341 -50.46 23.88 5.32
N ASN A 342 -50.43 23.05 4.27
CA ASN A 342 -51.54 22.95 3.32
C ASN A 342 -52.78 22.27 3.89
N SER A 343 -52.62 21.40 4.90
CA SER A 343 -53.75 20.73 5.58
C SER A 343 -54.45 21.60 6.63
N MET A 344 -53.79 22.67 7.08
CA MET A 344 -54.31 23.63 8.06
C MET A 344 -54.93 24.89 7.40
N GLN A 345 -54.88 24.98 6.07
CA GLN A 345 -55.67 25.92 5.27
C GLN A 345 -56.93 25.21 4.78
#